data_AF-A0A847J1S8-F1
#
_entry.id   AF-A0A847J1S8-F1
#
_cell.length_a   1.000
_cell.length_b   1.000
_cell.length_c   1.000
_cell.angle_alpha   90.00
_cell.angle_beta   90.00
_cell.angle_gamma   90.00
#
_symmetry.space_group_name_H-M   'P 1'
#
loop_
_entity.id
_entity.type
_entity.pdbx_description
1 polymer ?
#
loop_
_entity_poly.entity_id
_entity_poly.type
_entity_poly.pdbx_seq_one_letter_code
_entity_poly.pdbx_strand_id
1 'polypeptide(L)'
;MTSRKFLLYNSEDDLVDLNNHEIFVLNPTGLGVSFSNSFSNVSANFLQEKSVLNSASLKLDIIFSRNSTTPYEKYEEFVKFLNKPPFKLIYEINGKTFQRECVLSELSKGEIVTNVLAESLTLDFTTPFYKEISETYKPNSDTEGDGKIYAGTNKPRNLIANPNFLNNMQDWSNVSDPEGTYQIQAPASDKPNSNILKLTSSNNKLSSFLNTWGLNVRKGERLSFRVDIKTENNQDYDRPVIIVVCGTGEKNYKYSDFGITSSSSDFETATISFIVPENGAFQLYLINQNLSTISEMSTYFREPMLIRGDASDMPVDFYSGKPSNNYYVYPYVYESDYNGKSGVFQIENNSVYIGSAKGSPVEITVHGPCTNPYWEILDGSKVLQSDGYNIDVPEGYRLVVSSVVQKQRVKLIAPDGTISDVYQQQDLSKSNFVTIPEGHVTLAFHNVGDVSFNYREEYITV
;
A
#
# COMPACT_ATOMS: atom_id res chain seq x y z
N MET A 1 5.57 39.59 2.54
CA MET A 1 4.19 39.99 2.88
C MET A 1 3.34 38.74 2.77
N THR A 2 2.84 38.22 3.89
CA THR A 2 1.93 37.07 3.88
C THR A 2 0.57 37.56 3.37
N SER A 3 0.33 37.33 2.08
CA SER A 3 -0.94 37.70 1.43
C SER A 3 -2.01 36.71 1.85
N ARG A 4 -3.08 37.20 2.48
CA ARG A 4 -4.30 36.43 2.72
C ARG A 4 -5.15 36.43 1.45
N LYS A 5 -5.91 35.36 1.22
CA LYS A 5 -6.90 35.30 0.12
C LYS A 5 -8.21 34.68 0.57
N PHE A 6 -9.30 35.20 0.00
CA PHE A 6 -10.64 34.65 0.10
C PHE A 6 -11.10 34.22 -1.29
N LEU A 7 -11.44 32.95 -1.43
CA LEU A 7 -12.04 32.40 -2.65
C LEU A 7 -13.43 31.87 -2.30
N LEU A 8 -14.41 32.10 -3.16
CA LEU A 8 -15.78 31.65 -2.96
C LEU A 8 -16.17 30.70 -4.08
N TYR A 9 -16.59 29.50 -3.72
CA TYR A 9 -17.19 28.52 -4.62
C TYR A 9 -18.70 28.47 -4.44
N ASN A 10 -19.42 28.24 -5.53
CA ASN A 10 -20.85 27.96 -5.52
C ASN A 10 -21.12 26.44 -5.70
N SER A 11 -22.38 26.05 -5.88
CA SER A 11 -22.76 24.64 -6.02
C SER A 11 -22.40 24.00 -7.36
N GLU A 12 -22.05 24.79 -8.37
CA GLU A 12 -21.58 24.33 -9.70
C GLU A 12 -20.04 24.33 -9.79
N ASP A 13 -19.34 24.54 -8.66
CA ASP A 13 -17.89 24.70 -8.59
C ASP A 13 -17.34 25.90 -9.41
N ASP A 14 -18.20 26.87 -9.77
CA ASP A 14 -17.72 28.17 -10.24
C ASP A 14 -16.92 28.83 -9.12
N LEU A 15 -15.89 29.61 -9.49
CA LEU A 15 -14.99 30.25 -8.55
C LEU A 15 -14.99 31.77 -8.72
N VAL A 16 -15.11 32.49 -7.60
CA VAL A 16 -14.81 33.93 -7.54
C VAL A 16 -13.64 34.15 -6.58
N ASP A 17 -12.54 34.72 -7.08
CA ASP A 17 -11.46 35.26 -6.26
C ASP A 17 -11.86 36.64 -5.75
N LEU A 18 -12.05 36.77 -4.43
CA LEU A 18 -12.46 38.01 -3.78
C LEU A 18 -11.29 38.97 -3.53
N ASN A 19 -10.08 38.62 -3.93
CA ASN A 19 -8.87 39.43 -3.77
C ASN A 19 -8.16 39.70 -5.11
N ASN A 20 -8.92 39.83 -6.19
CA ASN A 20 -8.40 40.16 -7.52
C ASN A 20 -8.57 41.66 -7.85
N HIS A 21 -8.19 42.08 -9.07
CA HIS A 21 -8.26 43.49 -9.47
C HIS A 21 -9.69 44.00 -9.77
N GLU A 22 -10.63 43.11 -10.08
CA GLU A 22 -12.02 43.46 -10.42
C GLU A 22 -12.94 43.42 -9.20
N ILE A 23 -12.72 42.43 -8.31
CA ILE A 23 -13.40 42.23 -7.04
C ILE A 23 -12.35 42.18 -5.94
N PHE A 24 -12.44 43.12 -5.00
CA PHE A 24 -11.49 43.24 -3.92
C PHE A 24 -12.17 43.41 -2.56
N VAL A 25 -11.88 42.52 -1.62
CA VAL A 25 -12.42 42.57 -0.26
C VAL A 25 -11.48 43.23 0.74
N LEU A 26 -12.09 44.04 1.61
CA LEU A 26 -11.46 44.79 2.69
C LEU A 26 -12.13 44.45 4.02
N ASN A 27 -11.43 44.79 5.11
CA ASN A 27 -11.95 44.79 6.48
C ASN A 27 -12.72 43.51 6.90
N PRO A 28 -12.17 42.30 6.71
CA PRO A 28 -12.86 41.10 7.14
C PRO A 28 -13.04 41.09 8.67
N THR A 29 -14.29 40.88 9.11
CA THR A 29 -14.65 40.69 10.51
C THR A 29 -15.41 39.40 10.70
N GLY A 30 -15.34 38.80 11.90
CA GLY A 30 -16.03 37.53 12.19
C GLY A 30 -15.28 36.24 11.81
N LEU A 31 -13.95 36.33 11.62
CA LEU A 31 -13.06 35.16 11.52
C LEU A 31 -12.78 34.50 12.87
N GLY A 32 -12.97 35.24 13.97
CA GLY A 32 -12.85 34.73 15.34
C GLY A 32 -14.13 34.06 15.83
N VAL A 33 -14.20 33.81 17.14
CA VAL A 33 -15.24 32.97 17.76
C VAL A 33 -15.81 33.65 19.01
N SER A 34 -17.05 33.33 19.34
CA SER A 34 -17.68 33.81 20.58
C SER A 34 -18.50 32.71 21.23
N PHE A 35 -18.59 32.76 22.56
CA PHE A 35 -19.29 31.78 23.37
C PHE A 35 -20.29 32.46 24.28
N SER A 36 -21.45 31.84 24.43
CA SER A 36 -22.45 32.19 25.44
C SER A 36 -22.28 31.27 26.64
N ASN A 37 -21.89 31.85 27.78
CA ASN A 37 -21.66 31.11 29.03
C ASN A 37 -22.76 31.42 30.05
N SER A 38 -23.30 30.39 30.69
CA SER A 38 -24.19 30.53 31.85
C SER A 38 -23.47 30.12 33.13
N PHE A 39 -23.74 30.87 34.21
CA PHE A 39 -23.11 30.67 35.50
C PHE A 39 -24.15 30.66 36.62
N SER A 40 -23.98 29.74 37.56
CA SER A 40 -24.62 29.77 38.87
C SER A 40 -23.71 30.48 39.87
N ASN A 41 -24.28 31.39 40.66
CA ASN A 41 -23.54 32.07 41.72
C ASN A 41 -23.58 31.24 43.01
N VAL A 42 -22.41 30.94 43.58
CA VAL A 42 -22.26 30.29 44.88
C VAL A 42 -21.36 31.18 45.75
N SER A 43 -22.00 32.00 46.57
CA SER A 43 -21.36 33.01 47.43
C SER A 43 -20.56 34.05 46.64
N ALA A 44 -19.23 33.92 46.60
CA ALA A 44 -18.34 34.81 45.85
C ALA A 44 -17.72 34.09 44.63
N ASN A 45 -18.17 32.88 44.34
CA ASN A 45 -17.66 32.05 43.25
C ASN A 45 -18.75 31.84 42.19
N PHE A 46 -18.31 31.60 40.95
CA PHE A 46 -19.19 31.31 39.83
C PHE A 46 -18.93 29.90 39.33
N LEU A 47 -19.96 29.06 39.32
CA LEU A 47 -19.92 27.73 38.73
C LEU A 47 -20.46 27.83 37.31
N GLN A 48 -19.62 27.51 36.31
CA GLN A 48 -20.06 27.47 34.92
C GLN A 48 -20.99 26.28 34.71
N GLU A 49 -22.21 26.56 34.24
CA GLU A 49 -23.21 25.52 33.98
C GLU A 49 -23.18 25.06 32.53
N LYS A 50 -23.01 26.01 31.59
CA LYS A 50 -23.05 25.76 30.16
C LYS A 50 -22.14 26.73 29.42
N SER A 51 -21.50 26.23 28.37
CA SER A 51 -20.84 27.03 27.32
C SER A 51 -21.43 26.62 25.98
N VAL A 52 -21.82 27.58 25.16
CA VAL A 52 -22.35 27.34 23.81
C VAL A 52 -21.58 28.18 22.81
N LEU A 53 -21.04 27.54 21.77
CA LEU A 53 -20.45 28.24 20.62
C LEU A 53 -21.55 28.99 19.86
N ASN A 54 -21.35 30.28 19.63
CA ASN A 54 -22.25 31.08 18.83
C ASN A 54 -21.99 30.86 17.34
N SER A 55 -23.05 30.91 16.53
CA SER A 55 -22.89 30.96 15.07
C SER A 55 -22.02 32.15 14.68
N ALA A 56 -21.14 31.95 13.69
CA ALA A 56 -20.23 32.97 13.21
C ALA A 56 -20.65 33.45 11.82
N SER A 57 -20.50 34.76 11.59
CA SER A 57 -20.76 35.39 10.29
C SER A 57 -19.52 36.15 9.86
N LEU A 58 -19.13 36.01 8.60
CA LEU A 58 -18.09 36.82 7.99
C LEU A 58 -18.72 38.06 7.38
N LYS A 59 -18.26 39.25 7.78
CA LYS A 59 -18.60 40.50 7.09
C LYS A 59 -17.38 41.04 6.37
N LEU A 60 -17.57 41.37 5.10
CA LEU A 60 -16.57 41.91 4.19
C LEU A 60 -17.08 43.22 3.59
N ASP A 61 -16.18 44.19 3.44
CA ASP A 61 -16.40 45.30 2.53
C ASP A 61 -15.91 44.85 1.15
N ILE A 62 -16.80 44.75 0.16
CA ILE A 62 -16.48 44.29 -1.19
C ILE A 62 -16.49 45.47 -2.16
N ILE A 63 -15.42 45.58 -2.94
CA ILE A 63 -15.25 46.62 -3.94
C ILE A 63 -15.33 45.99 -5.33
N PHE A 64 -16.21 46.52 -6.17
CA PHE A 64 -16.24 46.26 -7.60
C PHE A 64 -15.59 47.42 -8.34
N SER A 65 -14.48 47.15 -9.01
CA SER A 65 -13.67 48.15 -9.69
C SER A 65 -13.84 48.08 -11.21
N ARG A 66 -13.58 49.20 -11.88
CA ARG A 66 -13.54 49.25 -13.34
C ARG A 66 -12.16 48.80 -13.81
N ASN A 67 -12.09 47.59 -14.37
CA ASN A 67 -10.88 47.12 -15.06
C ASN A 67 -11.18 46.84 -16.54
N SER A 68 -12.08 45.88 -16.83
CA SER A 68 -12.49 45.49 -18.18
C SER A 68 -13.95 45.82 -18.53
N THR A 69 -14.82 45.95 -17.52
CA THR A 69 -16.27 46.25 -17.62
C THR A 69 -16.67 47.31 -16.58
N THR A 70 -17.94 47.73 -16.57
CA THR A 70 -18.45 48.65 -15.56
C THR A 70 -18.63 47.96 -14.19
N PRO A 71 -18.48 48.68 -13.06
CA PRO A 71 -18.71 48.11 -11.73
C PRO A 71 -20.09 47.46 -11.55
N TYR A 72 -21.13 48.00 -12.20
CA TYR A 72 -22.47 47.40 -12.15
C TYR A 72 -22.58 46.07 -12.89
N GLU A 73 -21.91 45.92 -14.04
CA GLU A 73 -21.88 44.64 -14.76
C GLU A 73 -21.18 43.56 -13.91
N LYS A 74 -20.06 43.91 -13.24
CA LYS A 74 -19.37 42.98 -12.33
C LYS A 74 -20.20 42.62 -11.11
N TYR A 75 -20.92 43.58 -10.54
CA TYR A 75 -21.88 43.31 -9.48
C TYR A 75 -22.97 42.34 -9.95
N GLU A 76 -23.52 42.54 -11.15
CA GLU A 76 -24.55 41.65 -11.71
C GLU A 76 -24.01 40.23 -11.97
N GLU A 77 -22.79 40.10 -12.50
CA GLU A 77 -22.09 38.82 -12.62
C GLU A 77 -21.95 38.12 -11.26
N PHE A 78 -21.56 38.86 -10.22
CA PHE A 78 -21.44 38.33 -8.86
C PHE A 78 -22.79 37.92 -8.27
N VAL A 79 -23.86 38.67 -8.51
CA VAL A 79 -25.23 38.28 -8.11
C VAL A 79 -25.68 37.00 -8.82
N LYS A 80 -25.36 36.84 -10.12
CA LYS A 80 -25.64 35.59 -10.86
C LYS A 80 -24.88 34.42 -10.27
N PHE A 81 -23.62 34.62 -9.88
CA PHE A 81 -22.84 33.63 -9.15
C PHE A 81 -23.49 33.25 -7.81
N LEU A 82 -23.97 34.22 -7.05
CA LEU A 82 -24.68 34.02 -5.78
C LEU A 82 -26.07 33.40 -5.93
N ASN A 83 -26.62 33.27 -7.14
CA ASN A 83 -27.89 32.58 -7.37
C ASN A 83 -27.76 31.04 -7.33
N LYS A 84 -26.57 30.51 -7.03
CA LYS A 84 -26.25 29.08 -7.03
C LYS A 84 -25.78 28.58 -5.64
N PRO A 85 -26.58 28.69 -4.56
CA PRO A 85 -26.20 28.14 -3.26
C PRO A 85 -26.15 26.60 -3.29
N PRO A 86 -25.53 25.94 -2.28
CA PRO A 86 -24.76 26.51 -1.16
C PRO A 86 -23.36 27.01 -1.57
N PHE A 87 -22.68 27.74 -0.67
CA PHE A 87 -21.35 28.28 -0.91
C PHE A 87 -20.27 27.65 -0.03
N LYS A 88 -19.04 27.66 -0.55
CA LYS A 88 -17.83 27.24 0.17
C LYS A 88 -16.78 28.32 0.09
N LEU A 89 -16.41 28.88 1.23
CA LEU A 89 -15.33 29.85 1.35
C LEU A 89 -14.01 29.11 1.56
N ILE A 90 -13.00 29.45 0.76
CA ILE A 90 -11.61 29.09 0.99
C ILE A 90 -10.88 30.31 1.55
N TYR A 91 -10.21 30.11 2.69
CA TYR A 91 -9.37 31.11 3.32
C TYR A 91 -7.91 30.64 3.30
N GLU A 92 -7.07 31.37 2.59
CA GLU A 92 -5.64 31.13 2.53
C GLU A 92 -4.90 32.15 3.40
N ILE A 93 -4.07 31.66 4.32
CA ILE A 93 -3.22 32.50 5.17
C ILE A 93 -1.92 31.76 5.50
N ASN A 94 -0.79 32.46 5.39
CA ASN A 94 0.54 31.92 5.73
C ASN A 94 0.86 30.57 5.06
N GLY A 95 0.41 30.38 3.81
CA GLY A 95 0.61 29.14 3.05
C GLY A 95 -0.27 27.97 3.50
N LYS A 96 -1.22 28.19 4.41
CA LYS A 96 -2.24 27.22 4.82
C LYS A 96 -3.58 27.58 4.18
N THR A 97 -4.31 26.56 3.79
CA THR A 97 -5.64 26.68 3.20
C THR A 97 -6.66 26.04 4.13
N PHE A 98 -7.75 26.77 4.40
CA PHE A 98 -8.87 26.32 5.21
C PHE A 98 -10.17 26.53 4.44
N GLN A 99 -11.14 25.65 4.66
CA GLN A 99 -12.44 25.68 4.00
C GLN A 99 -13.53 25.93 5.01
N ARG A 100 -14.63 26.55 4.59
CA ARG A 100 -15.80 26.75 5.45
C ARG A 100 -17.06 26.80 4.61
N GLU A 101 -18.09 26.05 4.99
CA GLU A 101 -19.39 26.12 4.31
C GLU A 101 -20.17 27.34 4.83
N CYS A 102 -20.82 28.06 3.92
CA CYS A 102 -21.56 29.27 4.25
C CYS A 102 -22.80 29.48 3.39
N VAL A 103 -23.69 30.34 3.89
CA VAL A 103 -24.86 30.84 3.18
C VAL A 103 -24.80 32.36 3.08
N LEU A 104 -25.37 32.90 2.02
CA LEU A 104 -25.50 34.35 1.86
C LEU A 104 -26.51 34.88 2.88
N SER A 105 -26.08 35.82 3.71
CA SER A 105 -26.93 36.49 4.71
C SER A 105 -27.38 37.85 4.19
N GLU A 106 -26.44 38.64 3.66
CA GLU A 106 -26.69 39.98 3.16
C GLU A 106 -25.69 40.34 2.06
N LEU A 107 -26.17 41.04 1.02
CA LEU A 107 -25.34 41.76 0.06
C LEU A 107 -25.96 43.14 -0.11
N SER A 108 -25.22 44.20 0.20
CA SER A 108 -25.73 45.56 -0.01
C SER A 108 -25.73 45.94 -1.49
N LYS A 109 -26.50 46.98 -1.78
CA LYS A 109 -26.44 47.68 -3.07
C LYS A 109 -26.55 49.18 -2.83
N GLY A 110 -25.48 49.90 -3.12
CA GLY A 110 -25.39 51.34 -3.16
C GLY A 110 -25.26 51.87 -4.58
N GLU A 111 -24.71 53.08 -4.67
CA GLU A 111 -24.45 53.78 -5.92
C GLU A 111 -22.95 53.94 -6.14
N ILE A 112 -22.52 54.03 -7.40
CA ILE A 112 -21.12 54.28 -7.73
C ILE A 112 -20.68 55.64 -7.16
N VAL A 113 -19.62 55.62 -6.37
CA VAL A 113 -18.93 56.81 -5.90
C VAL A 113 -17.51 56.76 -6.43
N THR A 114 -17.06 57.82 -7.12
CA THR A 114 -15.69 57.91 -7.65
C THR A 114 -15.28 56.72 -8.55
N ASN A 115 -16.19 56.24 -9.41
CA ASN A 115 -16.02 55.10 -10.34
C ASN A 115 -15.83 53.72 -9.68
N VAL A 116 -16.17 53.60 -8.40
CA VAL A 116 -16.11 52.35 -7.66
C VAL A 116 -17.48 52.08 -7.07
N LEU A 117 -17.91 50.81 -7.09
CA LEU A 117 -19.07 50.36 -6.33
C LEU A 117 -18.56 49.64 -5.09
N ALA A 118 -18.86 50.17 -3.91
CA ALA A 118 -18.44 49.63 -2.63
C ALA A 118 -19.67 49.13 -1.87
N GLU A 119 -19.65 47.87 -1.51
CA GLU A 119 -20.77 47.16 -0.89
C GLU A 119 -20.30 46.38 0.34
N SER A 120 -21.24 45.88 1.13
CA SER A 120 -21.00 44.91 2.18
C SER A 120 -21.52 43.53 1.76
N LEU A 121 -20.76 42.50 2.12
CA LEU A 121 -21.13 41.09 1.95
C LEU A 121 -21.08 40.42 3.32
N THR A 122 -22.20 39.83 3.74
CA THR A 122 -22.29 39.02 4.96
C THR A 122 -22.58 37.57 4.60
N LEU A 123 -21.75 36.66 5.09
CA LEU A 123 -21.89 35.21 4.94
C LEU A 123 -22.05 34.58 6.32
N ASP A 124 -23.09 33.79 6.53
CA ASP A 124 -23.28 33.01 7.75
C ASP A 124 -22.65 31.64 7.59
N PHE A 125 -21.76 31.26 8.51
CA PHE A 125 -21.07 29.99 8.44
C PHE A 125 -21.90 28.86 9.03
N THR A 126 -21.96 27.74 8.32
CA THR A 126 -22.69 26.54 8.76
C THR A 126 -21.76 25.45 9.29
N THR A 127 -20.44 25.62 9.13
CA THR A 127 -19.39 24.75 9.68
C THR A 127 -18.30 25.57 10.38
N PRO A 128 -17.45 24.96 11.22
CA PRO A 128 -16.12 25.50 11.55
C PRO A 128 -15.24 25.61 10.29
N PHE A 129 -14.06 26.23 10.41
CA PHE A 129 -13.02 26.05 9.39
C PHE A 129 -12.60 24.59 9.37
N TYR A 130 -12.29 24.04 8.21
CA TYR A 130 -11.80 22.67 8.12
C TYR A 130 -10.79 22.46 7.01
N LYS A 131 -10.03 21.38 7.16
CA LYS A 131 -9.27 20.74 6.09
C LYS A 131 -9.84 19.35 5.86
N GLU A 132 -9.89 18.95 4.61
CA GLU A 132 -10.39 17.64 4.23
C GLU A 132 -9.21 16.68 4.13
N ILE A 133 -9.28 15.56 4.84
CA ILE A 133 -8.23 14.54 4.88
C ILE A 133 -8.87 13.23 4.42
N SER A 134 -8.35 12.71 3.31
CA SER A 134 -8.84 11.48 2.68
C SER A 134 -7.78 10.40 2.71
N GLU A 135 -8.19 9.19 3.09
CA GLU A 135 -7.35 8.01 3.12
C GLU A 135 -8.07 6.85 2.43
N THR A 136 -7.31 5.93 1.85
CA THR A 136 -7.84 4.76 1.18
C THR A 136 -7.03 3.54 1.55
N TYR A 137 -7.73 2.47 1.91
CA TYR A 137 -7.17 1.15 2.06
C TYR A 137 -7.75 0.27 0.97
N LYS A 138 -6.85 -0.27 0.17
CA LYS A 138 -7.14 -1.42 -0.67
C LYS A 138 -6.42 -2.60 -0.04
N PRO A 139 -7.12 -3.64 0.44
CA PRO A 139 -6.45 -4.89 0.73
C PRO A 139 -5.63 -5.28 -0.49
N ASN A 140 -4.36 -5.65 -0.28
CA ASN A 140 -3.62 -6.28 -1.35
C ASN A 140 -4.40 -7.54 -1.73
N SER A 141 -4.56 -7.81 -3.03
CA SER A 141 -5.12 -9.09 -3.45
C SER A 141 -4.24 -10.17 -2.85
N ASP A 142 -4.85 -11.04 -2.05
CA ASP A 142 -4.07 -12.11 -1.45
C ASP A 142 -3.46 -12.92 -2.60
N THR A 143 -2.14 -12.90 -2.68
CA THR A 143 -1.38 -13.63 -3.69
C THR A 143 -0.78 -14.80 -2.94
N GLU A 144 -0.95 -16.02 -3.47
CA GLU A 144 -0.45 -17.24 -2.84
C GLU A 144 0.99 -17.04 -2.29
N GLY A 145 1.16 -16.98 -0.96
CA GLY A 145 2.47 -16.75 -0.30
C GLY A 145 2.67 -15.42 0.47
N ASP A 146 1.64 -14.59 0.63
CA ASP A 146 1.67 -13.32 1.38
C ASP A 146 1.49 -13.42 2.92
N GLY A 147 1.09 -14.59 3.43
CA GLY A 147 0.94 -14.84 4.86
C GLY A 147 2.23 -14.65 5.67
N LYS A 148 2.08 -14.24 6.94
CA LYS A 148 3.20 -14.10 7.88
C LYS A 148 3.93 -15.44 8.04
N ILE A 149 5.15 -15.52 7.49
CA ILE A 149 5.96 -16.74 7.54
C ILE A 149 6.54 -16.88 8.96
N TYR A 150 6.00 -17.83 9.72
CA TYR A 150 6.72 -18.34 10.88
C TYR A 150 7.87 -19.19 10.37
N ALA A 151 9.11 -18.80 10.70
CA ALA A 151 10.28 -19.65 10.55
C ALA A 151 10.18 -20.84 11.52
N GLY A 152 9.20 -21.70 11.30
CA GLY A 152 9.17 -23.04 11.83
C GLY A 152 10.21 -23.86 11.08
N THR A 153 10.83 -24.80 11.79
CA THR A 153 12.00 -25.61 11.42
C THR A 153 11.83 -26.53 10.21
N ASN A 154 10.85 -26.28 9.32
CA ASN A 154 10.48 -27.16 8.23
C ASN A 154 10.86 -26.56 6.86
N LYS A 155 11.88 -27.17 6.26
CA LYS A 155 12.31 -27.01 4.85
C LYS A 155 11.14 -27.30 3.88
N PRO A 156 11.12 -26.80 2.61
CA PRO A 156 9.97 -26.99 1.73
C PRO A 156 9.72 -28.47 1.53
N ARG A 157 8.46 -28.90 1.40
CA ARG A 157 8.13 -30.32 1.19
C ARG A 157 8.88 -30.96 0.01
N ASN A 158 9.36 -30.13 -0.93
CA ASN A 158 9.96 -30.56 -2.19
C ASN A 158 11.39 -30.03 -2.45
N LEU A 159 11.91 -29.08 -1.67
CA LEU A 159 13.31 -28.62 -1.78
C LEU A 159 14.14 -29.41 -0.80
N ILE A 160 14.98 -30.27 -1.34
CA ILE A 160 15.67 -31.25 -0.51
C ILE A 160 16.99 -30.66 0.01
N ALA A 161 17.59 -29.73 -0.73
CA ALA A 161 18.64 -28.84 -0.23
C ALA A 161 18.73 -27.55 -1.05
N ASN A 162 19.08 -26.46 -0.39
CA ASN A 162 19.67 -25.26 -0.99
C ASN A 162 21.17 -25.28 -0.65
N PRO A 163 22.04 -25.94 -1.44
CA PRO A 163 23.47 -25.86 -1.24
C PRO A 163 23.97 -24.52 -1.78
N ASN A 164 23.59 -23.40 -1.15
CA ASN A 164 24.04 -22.06 -1.51
C ASN A 164 25.56 -21.82 -1.31
N PHE A 165 26.35 -22.90 -1.25
CA PHE A 165 27.78 -22.99 -1.00
C PHE A 165 28.25 -22.18 0.23
N LEU A 166 27.32 -21.68 1.06
CA LEU A 166 27.54 -20.82 2.23
C LEU A 166 27.67 -21.63 3.52
N ASN A 167 26.74 -22.56 3.80
CA ASN A 167 26.64 -23.22 5.11
C ASN A 167 26.49 -24.76 5.08
N ASN A 168 26.51 -25.43 3.91
CA ASN A 168 26.27 -26.89 3.79
C ASN A 168 27.35 -27.63 2.98
N MET A 169 28.60 -27.14 2.99
CA MET A 169 29.73 -27.85 2.36
C MET A 169 30.06 -29.19 3.04
N GLN A 170 29.60 -29.41 4.27
CA GLN A 170 29.72 -30.68 5.00
C GLN A 170 29.06 -31.87 4.28
N ASP A 171 28.09 -31.57 3.42
CA ASP A 171 27.29 -32.53 2.67
C ASP A 171 27.83 -32.72 1.23
N TRP A 172 29.02 -32.19 0.96
CA TRP A 172 29.72 -32.37 -0.30
C TRP A 172 31.15 -32.85 -0.06
N SER A 173 31.62 -33.76 -0.89
CA SER A 173 32.98 -34.29 -0.82
C SER A 173 33.74 -34.00 -2.10
N ASN A 174 34.97 -33.53 -1.92
CA ASN A 174 35.93 -33.46 -3.00
C ASN A 174 36.31 -34.88 -3.42
N VAL A 175 36.08 -35.20 -4.68
CA VAL A 175 36.46 -36.47 -5.32
C VAL A 175 37.36 -36.22 -6.53
N SER A 176 38.01 -35.04 -6.57
CA SER A 176 39.00 -34.69 -7.59
C SER A 176 40.22 -35.61 -7.55
N ASP A 177 40.85 -35.79 -8.71
CA ASP A 177 42.19 -36.35 -8.80
C ASP A 177 43.19 -35.50 -7.99
N PRO A 178 44.37 -36.03 -7.60
CA PRO A 178 45.34 -35.31 -6.74
C PRO A 178 45.79 -33.92 -7.23
N GLU A 179 45.65 -33.62 -8.52
CA GLU A 179 45.97 -32.31 -9.11
C GLU A 179 44.73 -31.53 -9.57
N GLY A 180 43.52 -32.10 -9.46
CA GLY A 180 42.27 -31.36 -9.60
C GLY A 180 42.01 -30.53 -8.33
N THR A 181 41.74 -29.25 -8.48
CA THR A 181 41.55 -28.34 -7.32
C THR A 181 40.16 -27.75 -7.31
N TYR A 182 39.63 -27.53 -6.10
CA TYR A 182 38.41 -26.76 -5.91
C TYR A 182 38.69 -25.53 -5.03
N GLN A 183 37.96 -24.45 -5.28
CA GLN A 183 37.99 -23.24 -4.47
C GLN A 183 36.57 -22.75 -4.24
N ILE A 184 36.31 -22.23 -3.04
CA ILE A 184 35.09 -21.47 -2.75
C ILE A 184 35.45 -19.99 -2.81
N GLN A 185 34.76 -19.26 -3.68
CA GLN A 185 34.90 -17.81 -3.81
C GLN A 185 33.74 -17.11 -3.12
N ALA A 186 34.02 -15.90 -2.63
CA ALA A 186 33.02 -15.04 -2.02
C ALA A 186 31.88 -14.73 -3.00
N PRO A 187 30.67 -14.44 -2.49
CA PRO A 187 29.52 -14.12 -3.34
C PRO A 187 29.81 -12.92 -4.25
N ALA A 188 29.27 -12.96 -5.46
CA ALA A 188 29.30 -11.81 -6.36
C ALA A 188 28.28 -10.75 -5.93
N SER A 189 28.50 -9.48 -6.30
CA SER A 189 27.66 -8.36 -5.86
C SER A 189 26.21 -8.45 -6.36
N ASP A 190 25.99 -9.11 -7.50
CA ASP A 190 24.67 -9.39 -8.07
C ASP A 190 23.91 -10.46 -7.26
N LYS A 191 24.63 -11.34 -6.56
CA LYS A 191 24.10 -12.48 -5.80
C LYS A 191 24.81 -12.62 -4.44
N PRO A 192 24.54 -11.74 -3.46
CA PRO A 192 25.29 -11.66 -2.21
C PRO A 192 25.10 -12.87 -1.27
N ASN A 193 24.12 -13.72 -1.55
CA ASN A 193 23.72 -14.85 -0.73
C ASN A 193 24.02 -16.22 -1.38
N SER A 194 24.96 -16.28 -2.34
CA SER A 194 25.47 -17.54 -2.90
C SER A 194 26.98 -17.46 -3.10
N ASN A 195 27.73 -18.32 -2.42
CA ASN A 195 29.14 -18.52 -2.74
C ASN A 195 29.28 -19.17 -4.12
N ILE A 196 30.49 -19.11 -4.70
CA ILE A 196 30.79 -19.69 -6.01
C ILE A 196 31.76 -20.86 -5.80
N LEU A 197 31.38 -22.06 -6.24
CA LEU A 197 32.28 -23.22 -6.31
C LEU A 197 33.03 -23.18 -7.64
N LYS A 198 34.34 -23.02 -7.59
CA LYS A 198 35.24 -23.14 -8.74
C LYS A 198 35.91 -24.51 -8.73
N LEU A 199 35.77 -25.25 -9.82
CA LEU A 199 36.52 -26.48 -10.09
C LEU A 199 37.55 -26.20 -11.18
N THR A 200 38.83 -26.50 -10.92
CA THR A 200 39.92 -26.31 -11.87
C THR A 200 40.53 -27.66 -12.21
N SER A 201 40.63 -27.95 -13.51
CA SER A 201 41.22 -29.18 -14.04
C SER A 201 42.31 -28.88 -15.08
N SER A 202 43.35 -29.70 -15.09
CA SER A 202 44.47 -29.66 -16.04
C SER A 202 45.00 -31.06 -16.32
N ASN A 203 45.77 -31.22 -17.40
CA ASN A 203 46.57 -32.42 -17.66
C ASN A 203 45.78 -33.73 -17.72
N ASN A 204 44.62 -33.77 -18.38
CA ASN A 204 43.73 -34.95 -18.42
C ASN A 204 43.14 -35.38 -17.08
N LYS A 205 43.18 -34.52 -16.06
CA LYS A 205 42.69 -34.83 -14.72
C LYS A 205 41.33 -34.23 -14.47
N LEU A 206 40.61 -34.86 -13.57
CA LEU A 206 39.23 -34.54 -13.27
C LEU A 206 39.16 -33.82 -11.93
N SER A 207 38.49 -32.66 -11.91
CA SER A 207 38.05 -32.05 -10.67
C SER A 207 36.57 -32.35 -10.49
N SER A 208 36.21 -32.97 -9.37
CA SER A 208 34.82 -33.31 -9.10
C SER A 208 34.39 -33.10 -7.67
N PHE A 209 33.11 -32.81 -7.54
CA PHE A 209 32.45 -32.57 -6.27
C PHE A 209 31.15 -33.37 -6.23
N LEU A 210 31.03 -34.22 -5.21
CA LEU A 210 29.90 -35.14 -5.02
C LEU A 210 29.09 -34.69 -3.81
N ASN A 211 27.77 -34.76 -3.90
CA ASN A 211 26.92 -34.65 -2.72
C ASN A 211 26.89 -35.99 -1.94
N THR A 212 27.21 -35.98 -0.64
CA THR A 212 27.34 -37.21 0.18
C THR A 212 26.06 -37.67 0.85
N TRP A 213 25.03 -36.82 0.87
CA TRP A 213 23.70 -37.12 1.36
C TRP A 213 22.95 -37.92 0.29
N GLY A 214 23.10 -39.25 0.33
CA GLY A 214 22.35 -40.16 -0.52
C GLY A 214 20.84 -39.97 -0.31
N LEU A 215 20.20 -39.27 -1.24
CA LEU A 215 18.77 -38.98 -1.14
C LEU A 215 17.98 -40.22 -1.59
N ASN A 216 17.19 -40.80 -0.69
CA ASN A 216 16.33 -41.94 -1.04
C ASN A 216 15.17 -41.50 -1.95
N VAL A 217 15.13 -42.07 -3.15
CA VAL A 217 14.15 -41.78 -4.20
C VAL A 217 13.46 -43.05 -4.67
N ARG A 218 12.23 -42.89 -5.17
CA ARG A 218 11.39 -44.00 -5.64
C ARG A 218 11.21 -43.94 -7.15
N LYS A 219 11.10 -45.12 -7.77
CA LYS A 219 10.73 -45.26 -9.18
C LYS A 219 9.48 -44.44 -9.49
N GLY A 220 9.58 -43.60 -10.53
CA GLY A 220 8.48 -42.74 -10.99
C GLY A 220 8.51 -41.32 -10.44
N GLU A 221 9.31 -41.02 -9.40
CA GLU A 221 9.46 -39.65 -8.91
C GLU A 221 10.20 -38.78 -9.94
N ARG A 222 9.86 -37.49 -10.03
CA ARG A 222 10.62 -36.54 -10.85
C ARG A 222 11.60 -35.76 -9.97
N LEU A 223 12.85 -35.73 -10.41
CA LEU A 223 13.90 -34.93 -9.81
C LEU A 223 14.34 -33.85 -10.79
N SER A 224 14.48 -32.64 -10.27
CA SER A 224 14.99 -31.50 -11.01
C SER A 224 16.13 -30.82 -10.26
N PHE A 225 17.24 -30.63 -10.95
CA PHE A 225 18.41 -29.91 -10.46
C PHE A 225 18.63 -28.67 -11.32
N ARG A 226 18.76 -27.50 -10.70
CA ARG A 226 19.10 -26.23 -11.35
C ARG A 226 20.41 -25.72 -10.77
N VAL A 227 21.25 -25.11 -11.59
CA VAL A 227 22.48 -24.43 -11.15
C VAL A 227 22.87 -23.36 -12.17
N ASP A 228 23.48 -22.28 -11.71
CA ASP A 228 24.09 -21.28 -12.58
C ASP A 228 25.56 -21.63 -12.81
N ILE A 229 26.00 -21.59 -14.07
CA ILE A 229 27.29 -22.12 -14.49
C ILE A 229 28.02 -21.15 -15.40
N LYS A 230 29.34 -21.06 -15.24
CA LYS A 230 30.24 -20.34 -16.13
C LYS A 230 31.50 -21.18 -16.38
N THR A 231 32.10 -21.10 -17.56
CA THR A 231 33.39 -21.75 -17.87
C THR A 231 34.43 -20.73 -18.35
N GLU A 232 35.70 -20.96 -18.00
CA GLU A 232 36.84 -20.16 -18.46
C GLU A 232 37.94 -21.06 -19.00
N ASN A 233 38.61 -20.60 -20.05
CA ASN A 233 39.67 -21.31 -20.78
C ASN A 233 39.21 -22.68 -21.32
N ASN A 234 37.91 -22.83 -21.56
CA ASN A 234 37.33 -24.01 -22.17
C ASN A 234 37.54 -23.98 -23.69
N GLN A 235 38.27 -24.97 -24.22
CA GLN A 235 38.36 -25.25 -25.65
C GLN A 235 37.14 -26.06 -26.06
N ASP A 236 36.52 -25.81 -27.23
CA ASP A 236 35.21 -26.37 -27.63
C ASP A 236 35.05 -27.92 -27.56
N TYR A 237 36.15 -28.64 -27.40
CA TYR A 237 36.21 -30.09 -27.25
C TYR A 237 36.16 -30.58 -25.79
N ASP A 238 36.53 -29.73 -24.83
CA ASP A 238 36.47 -30.02 -23.40
C ASP A 238 35.13 -29.58 -22.83
N ARG A 239 34.51 -30.44 -22.02
CA ARG A 239 33.15 -30.19 -21.54
C ARG A 239 33.07 -30.57 -20.08
N PRO A 240 32.60 -29.66 -19.21
CA PRO A 240 32.24 -30.09 -17.88
C PRO A 240 31.03 -31.04 -18.01
N VAL A 241 30.78 -31.83 -16.98
CA VAL A 241 29.72 -32.85 -17.01
C VAL A 241 28.98 -32.80 -15.68
N ILE A 242 27.64 -32.93 -15.74
CA ILE A 242 26.86 -33.31 -14.58
C ILE A 242 26.53 -34.78 -14.71
N ILE A 243 27.01 -35.56 -13.76
CA ILE A 243 26.63 -36.97 -13.65
C ILE A 243 25.60 -37.09 -12.56
N VAL A 244 24.52 -37.77 -12.90
CA VAL A 244 23.48 -38.15 -11.96
C VAL A 244 23.47 -39.66 -11.83
N VAL A 245 23.63 -40.13 -10.60
CA VAL A 245 23.56 -41.55 -10.25
C VAL A 245 22.34 -41.77 -9.38
N CYS A 246 21.53 -42.77 -9.74
CA CYS A 246 20.37 -43.16 -8.96
C CYS A 246 20.24 -44.68 -8.91
N GLY A 247 20.47 -45.27 -7.73
CA GLY A 247 20.48 -46.74 -7.61
C GLY A 247 21.66 -47.35 -8.38
N THR A 248 21.38 -48.22 -9.35
CA THR A 248 22.37 -48.78 -10.28
C THR A 248 22.39 -48.08 -11.66
N GLY A 249 21.48 -47.12 -11.88
CA GLY A 249 21.39 -46.35 -13.12
C GLY A 249 22.25 -45.09 -13.07
N GLU A 250 23.07 -44.89 -14.11
CA GLU A 250 23.87 -43.67 -14.33
C GLU A 250 23.32 -42.91 -15.55
N LYS A 251 23.19 -41.60 -15.43
CA LYS A 251 22.90 -40.73 -16.56
C LYS A 251 23.85 -39.53 -16.59
N ASN A 252 24.47 -39.36 -17.76
CA ASN A 252 25.49 -38.34 -18.01
C ASN A 252 24.89 -37.22 -18.84
N TYR A 253 24.93 -36.01 -18.32
CA TYR A 253 24.49 -34.81 -19.03
C TYR A 253 25.69 -33.92 -19.30
N LYS A 254 25.95 -33.67 -20.59
CA LYS A 254 27.04 -32.79 -21.02
C LYS A 254 26.51 -31.38 -21.20
N TYR A 255 27.32 -30.37 -20.88
CA TYR A 255 26.85 -28.98 -21.00
C TYR A 255 26.59 -28.50 -22.42
N SER A 256 27.12 -29.18 -23.44
CA SER A 256 26.70 -28.95 -24.82
C SER A 256 25.19 -29.14 -25.02
N ASP A 257 24.57 -30.01 -24.23
CA ASP A 257 23.14 -30.30 -24.30
C ASP A 257 22.32 -29.18 -23.63
N PHE A 258 22.99 -28.31 -22.86
CA PHE A 258 22.42 -27.13 -22.17
C PHE A 258 22.83 -25.79 -22.81
N GLY A 259 23.57 -25.80 -23.93
CA GLY A 259 23.96 -24.59 -24.67
C GLY A 259 25.34 -24.01 -24.34
N ILE A 260 26.03 -24.50 -23.31
CA ILE A 260 27.36 -24.01 -22.91
C ILE A 260 28.43 -24.90 -23.56
N THR A 261 29.07 -24.39 -24.62
CA THR A 261 30.03 -25.15 -25.44
C THR A 261 31.44 -24.58 -25.50
N SER A 262 31.64 -23.34 -25.06
CA SER A 262 32.92 -22.62 -25.09
C SER A 262 33.07 -21.76 -23.83
N SER A 263 34.25 -21.14 -23.63
CA SER A 263 34.45 -20.15 -22.56
C SER A 263 33.34 -19.10 -22.56
N SER A 264 32.73 -18.85 -21.40
CA SER A 264 31.66 -17.87 -21.22
C SER A 264 32.10 -16.74 -20.30
N SER A 265 31.80 -15.49 -20.65
CA SER A 265 31.99 -14.34 -19.77
C SER A 265 31.00 -14.35 -18.59
N ASP A 266 29.80 -14.87 -18.82
CA ASP A 266 28.64 -14.73 -17.94
C ASP A 266 28.12 -16.10 -17.45
N PHE A 267 27.39 -16.08 -16.34
CA PHE A 267 26.71 -17.26 -15.82
C PHE A 267 25.44 -17.56 -16.62
N GLU A 268 25.27 -18.81 -17.01
CA GLU A 268 24.05 -19.33 -17.62
C GLU A 268 23.37 -20.32 -16.68
N THR A 269 22.03 -20.28 -16.63
CA THR A 269 21.25 -21.24 -15.83
C THR A 269 21.13 -22.56 -16.59
N ALA A 270 21.62 -23.64 -15.99
CA ALA A 270 21.42 -25.01 -16.45
C ALA A 270 20.39 -25.73 -15.58
N THR A 271 19.52 -26.51 -16.23
CA THR A 271 18.47 -27.28 -15.57
C THR A 271 18.43 -28.71 -16.09
N ILE A 272 18.48 -29.67 -15.16
CA ILE A 272 18.36 -31.10 -15.42
C ILE A 272 17.07 -31.60 -14.80
N SER A 273 16.25 -32.31 -15.58
CA SER A 273 15.06 -32.97 -15.06
C SER A 273 14.99 -34.41 -15.56
N PHE A 274 14.67 -35.35 -14.69
CA PHE A 274 14.45 -36.74 -15.08
C PHE A 274 13.48 -37.45 -14.15
N ILE A 275 12.92 -38.55 -14.66
CA ILE A 275 12.09 -39.47 -13.90
C ILE A 275 12.99 -40.57 -13.36
N VAL A 276 12.87 -40.84 -12.07
CA VAL A 276 13.65 -41.86 -11.36
C VAL A 276 13.31 -43.24 -11.91
N PRO A 277 14.29 -43.96 -12.50
CA PRO A 277 14.03 -45.20 -13.23
C PRO A 277 13.78 -46.41 -12.30
N GLU A 278 14.36 -46.38 -11.09
CA GLU A 278 14.25 -47.42 -10.08
C GLU A 278 14.44 -46.83 -8.67
N ASN A 279 14.00 -47.56 -7.64
CA ASN A 279 14.23 -47.14 -6.25
C ASN A 279 15.73 -47.13 -5.95
N GLY A 280 16.24 -46.09 -5.31
CA GLY A 280 17.66 -45.99 -5.00
C GLY A 280 18.04 -44.73 -4.24
N ALA A 281 19.34 -44.52 -4.08
CA ALA A 281 19.90 -43.28 -3.57
C ALA A 281 20.32 -42.39 -4.75
N PHE A 282 19.90 -41.13 -4.74
CA PHE A 282 20.30 -40.10 -5.69
C PHE A 282 21.63 -39.47 -5.25
N GLN A 283 22.55 -39.40 -6.18
CA GLN A 283 23.85 -38.75 -6.09
C GLN A 283 24.09 -37.89 -7.33
N LEU A 284 24.70 -36.73 -7.10
CA LEU A 284 24.98 -35.68 -8.05
C LEU A 284 26.47 -35.38 -8.01
N TYR A 285 27.08 -35.47 -9.18
CA TYR A 285 28.48 -35.15 -9.39
C TYR A 285 28.58 -33.93 -10.28
N LEU A 286 29.25 -32.89 -9.79
CA LEU A 286 29.70 -31.77 -10.59
C LEU A 286 31.12 -32.06 -11.03
N ILE A 287 31.34 -32.17 -12.33
CA ILE A 287 32.62 -32.60 -12.89
C ILE A 287 33.14 -31.53 -13.85
N ASN A 288 34.37 -31.12 -13.63
CA ASN A 288 35.18 -30.41 -14.61
C ASN A 288 36.25 -31.39 -15.12
N GLN A 289 36.09 -31.85 -16.36
CA GLN A 289 37.02 -32.76 -17.01
C GLN A 289 37.65 -32.06 -18.21
N ASN A 290 38.97 -31.92 -18.17
CA ASN A 290 39.76 -31.28 -19.19
C ASN A 290 40.65 -32.33 -19.85
N LEU A 291 40.46 -32.60 -21.14
CA LEU A 291 41.20 -33.59 -21.93
C LEU A 291 42.41 -32.95 -22.66
N SER A 292 42.72 -31.68 -22.36
CA SER A 292 43.95 -31.01 -22.78
C SER A 292 45.10 -31.31 -21.82
N THR A 293 46.28 -31.53 -22.39
CA THR A 293 47.54 -31.77 -21.65
C THR A 293 48.38 -30.50 -21.44
N ILE A 294 47.90 -29.34 -21.88
CA ILE A 294 48.70 -28.09 -21.94
C ILE A 294 47.98 -26.84 -21.42
N SER A 295 46.68 -26.91 -21.11
CA SER A 295 45.88 -25.77 -20.67
C SER A 295 45.02 -26.12 -19.47
N GLU A 296 44.84 -25.16 -18.55
CA GLU A 296 43.89 -25.26 -17.44
C GLU A 296 42.48 -24.84 -17.88
N MET A 297 41.48 -25.52 -17.35
CA MET A 297 40.06 -25.20 -17.53
C MET A 297 39.42 -24.98 -16.17
N SER A 298 38.64 -23.91 -16.04
CA SER A 298 37.88 -23.62 -14.82
C SER A 298 36.38 -23.64 -15.09
N THR A 299 35.62 -24.31 -14.22
CA THR A 299 34.16 -24.26 -14.22
C THR A 299 33.67 -23.72 -12.89
N TYR A 300 32.73 -22.79 -12.94
CA TYR A 300 32.16 -22.09 -11.80
C TYR A 300 30.69 -22.47 -11.65
N PHE A 301 30.27 -22.75 -10.42
CA PHE A 301 28.91 -23.11 -10.06
C PHE A 301 28.40 -22.17 -8.97
N ARG A 302 27.16 -21.67 -9.12
CA ARG A 302 26.47 -20.90 -8.08
C ARG A 302 24.97 -21.21 -8.06
N GLU A 303 24.30 -20.86 -6.97
CA GLU A 303 22.84 -21.03 -6.78
C GLU A 303 22.28 -22.42 -7.14
N PRO A 304 22.90 -23.54 -6.72
CA PRO A 304 22.33 -24.85 -6.99
C PRO A 304 21.02 -25.05 -6.22
N MET A 305 20.07 -25.74 -6.84
CA MET A 305 18.76 -26.05 -6.27
C MET A 305 18.36 -27.47 -6.67
N LEU A 306 17.95 -28.30 -5.70
CA LEU A 306 17.40 -29.64 -5.94
C LEU A 306 15.94 -29.74 -5.49
N ILE A 307 15.06 -30.10 -6.43
CA ILE A 307 13.61 -30.22 -6.23
C ILE A 307 13.16 -31.67 -6.53
N ARG A 308 12.27 -32.21 -5.69
CA ARG A 308 11.55 -33.48 -5.88
C ARG A 308 10.05 -33.21 -5.91
N GLY A 309 9.31 -33.75 -6.88
CA GLY A 309 7.86 -33.61 -6.95
C GLY A 309 7.27 -34.28 -8.19
N ASP A 310 5.97 -34.13 -8.42
CA ASP A 310 5.32 -34.55 -9.67
C ASP A 310 5.50 -33.48 -10.76
N ALA A 311 5.34 -33.87 -12.04
CA ALA A 311 5.54 -32.95 -13.17
C ALA A 311 4.58 -31.76 -13.18
N SER A 312 3.42 -31.88 -12.53
CA SER A 312 2.43 -30.81 -12.31
C SER A 312 2.86 -29.79 -11.24
N ASP A 313 3.82 -30.14 -10.40
CA ASP A 313 4.18 -29.36 -9.19
C ASP A 313 5.43 -28.51 -9.42
N MET A 314 5.95 -28.47 -10.66
CA MET A 314 7.11 -27.65 -11.01
C MET A 314 6.66 -26.26 -11.46
N PRO A 315 7.09 -25.18 -10.78
CA PRO A 315 6.76 -23.82 -11.20
C PRO A 315 7.23 -23.55 -12.62
N VAL A 316 6.40 -22.86 -13.42
CA VAL A 316 6.71 -22.50 -14.81
C VAL A 316 8.01 -21.68 -14.91
N ASP A 317 8.30 -20.91 -13.86
CA ASP A 317 9.45 -20.00 -13.79
C ASP A 317 10.79 -20.70 -13.48
N PHE A 318 10.76 -21.98 -13.07
CA PHE A 318 11.98 -22.78 -12.80
C PHE A 318 12.90 -22.87 -14.02
N TYR A 319 12.34 -22.79 -15.23
CA TYR A 319 13.07 -22.86 -16.49
C TYR A 319 13.48 -21.48 -17.05
N SER A 320 13.12 -20.38 -16.37
CA SER A 320 13.15 -19.02 -16.98
C SER A 320 14.39 -18.18 -16.67
N GLY A 321 15.36 -18.70 -15.91
CA GLY A 321 16.62 -17.99 -15.61
C GLY A 321 16.47 -16.74 -14.72
N LYS A 322 15.27 -16.43 -14.20
CA LYS A 322 15.08 -15.32 -13.26
C LYS A 322 15.63 -15.67 -11.86
N PRO A 323 16.20 -14.69 -11.12
CA PRO A 323 16.56 -14.88 -9.72
C PRO A 323 15.34 -15.35 -8.93
N SER A 324 15.40 -16.53 -8.31
CA SER A 324 14.36 -16.96 -7.38
C SER A 324 14.55 -16.21 -6.06
N ASN A 325 13.99 -15.03 -5.95
CA ASN A 325 13.55 -14.57 -4.65
C ASN A 325 12.24 -15.31 -4.36
N ASN A 326 12.26 -16.10 -3.28
CA ASN A 326 11.09 -16.52 -2.49
C ASN A 326 10.45 -17.84 -2.93
N TYR A 327 10.51 -18.88 -2.10
CA TYR A 327 9.73 -19.17 -0.89
C TYR A 327 8.55 -20.08 -1.24
N TYR A 328 8.51 -21.22 -0.55
CA TYR A 328 7.36 -22.03 -0.19
C TYR A 328 6.00 -21.41 -0.51
N VAL A 329 5.30 -22.03 -1.45
CA VAL A 329 3.85 -21.89 -1.57
C VAL A 329 3.24 -22.99 -0.71
N TYR A 330 2.66 -22.62 0.43
CA TYR A 330 1.68 -23.49 1.07
C TYR A 330 0.33 -23.19 0.40
N PRO A 331 -0.49 -24.21 0.08
CA PRO A 331 -1.83 -24.04 -0.53
C PRO A 331 -2.86 -23.48 0.47
N TYR A 332 -2.41 -22.77 1.50
CA TYR A 332 -3.27 -22.09 2.45
C TYR A 332 -3.26 -20.61 2.10
N VAL A 333 -4.25 -20.20 1.31
CA VAL A 333 -4.82 -18.87 1.47
C VAL A 333 -5.38 -18.87 2.88
N TYR A 334 -4.76 -18.12 3.80
CA TYR A 334 -5.51 -17.76 4.99
C TYR A 334 -6.67 -16.95 4.45
N GLU A 335 -7.91 -17.40 4.67
CA GLU A 335 -9.01 -16.43 4.65
C GLU A 335 -8.53 -15.30 5.55
N SER A 336 -8.35 -14.09 4.98
CA SER A 336 -8.27 -12.84 5.74
C SER A 336 -9.24 -13.03 6.90
N ASP A 337 -8.76 -13.02 8.16
CA ASP A 337 -9.52 -13.66 9.24
C ASP A 337 -11.00 -13.26 9.10
N TYR A 338 -11.94 -14.19 9.17
CA TYR A 338 -13.36 -13.88 9.01
C TYR A 338 -13.84 -12.78 10.02
N ASN A 339 -12.99 -12.40 10.99
CA ASN A 339 -13.11 -11.29 11.93
C ASN A 339 -11.86 -10.35 11.99
N GLY A 340 -10.97 -10.44 11.00
CA GLY A 340 -9.64 -9.84 10.97
C GLY A 340 -9.73 -8.38 10.57
N LYS A 341 -8.96 -7.54 11.27
CA LYS A 341 -8.90 -6.10 10.96
C LYS A 341 -8.47 -5.91 9.51
N SER A 342 -9.41 -5.51 8.66
CA SER A 342 -9.21 -5.28 7.24
C SER A 342 -9.11 -3.77 7.06
N GLY A 343 -7.89 -3.23 6.99
CA GLY A 343 -7.66 -1.79 6.98
C GLY A 343 -7.60 -1.20 8.39
N VAL A 344 -6.39 -0.82 8.79
CA VAL A 344 -6.11 -0.15 10.07
C VAL A 344 -5.38 1.14 9.79
N PHE A 345 -5.95 2.25 10.22
CA PHE A 345 -5.40 3.58 10.02
C PHE A 345 -5.02 4.20 11.35
N GLN A 346 -3.80 4.70 11.42
CA GLN A 346 -3.36 5.56 12.51
C GLN A 346 -3.64 7.00 12.08
N ILE A 347 -4.53 7.67 12.81
CA ILE A 347 -4.98 9.01 12.49
C ILE A 347 -4.47 9.95 13.56
N GLU A 348 -3.85 11.05 13.14
CA GLU A 348 -3.57 12.19 13.99
C GLU A 348 -4.53 13.32 13.64
N ASN A 349 -5.44 13.65 14.55
CA ASN A 349 -6.45 14.68 14.34
C ASN A 349 -6.11 15.94 15.15
N ASN A 350 -5.64 16.99 14.47
CA ASN A 350 -5.26 18.26 15.10
C ASN A 350 -6.41 19.27 15.15
N SER A 351 -7.66 18.78 15.17
CA SER A 351 -8.83 19.64 15.32
C SER A 351 -8.77 20.47 16.60
N VAL A 352 -9.38 21.65 16.57
CA VAL A 352 -9.41 22.61 17.68
C VAL A 352 -10.85 23.00 17.97
N TYR A 353 -11.46 22.35 18.96
CA TYR A 353 -12.87 22.57 19.30
C TYR A 353 -13.14 23.48 20.49
N ILE A 354 -12.13 23.92 21.26
CA ILE A 354 -12.32 24.81 22.43
C ILE A 354 -13.50 24.32 23.32
N GLY A 355 -13.61 23.00 23.52
CA GLY A 355 -14.66 22.36 24.32
C GLY A 355 -16.08 22.35 23.73
N SER A 356 -16.28 22.77 22.47
CA SER A 356 -17.61 22.83 21.83
C SER A 356 -18.02 21.56 21.07
N ALA A 357 -17.06 20.71 20.71
CA ALA A 357 -17.30 19.41 20.08
C ALA A 357 -16.27 18.39 20.57
N LYS A 358 -16.49 17.11 20.25
CA LYS A 358 -15.69 15.98 20.73
C LYS A 358 -15.08 15.11 19.63
N GLY A 359 -15.23 15.50 18.37
CA GLY A 359 -14.68 14.76 17.25
C GLY A 359 -15.12 15.29 15.90
N SER A 360 -14.28 15.04 14.91
CA SER A 360 -14.45 15.39 13.52
C SER A 360 -15.43 14.47 12.83
N PRO A 361 -16.37 15.00 12.03
CA PRO A 361 -17.23 14.17 11.22
C PRO A 361 -16.40 13.45 10.14
N VAL A 362 -16.83 12.25 9.80
CA VAL A 362 -16.19 11.37 8.82
C VAL A 362 -17.25 10.79 7.87
N GLU A 363 -16.90 10.69 6.60
CA GLU A 363 -17.62 9.92 5.60
C GLU A 363 -16.79 8.68 5.24
N ILE A 364 -17.39 7.51 5.40
CA ILE A 364 -16.79 6.20 5.16
C ILE A 364 -17.48 5.59 3.94
N THR A 365 -16.69 5.06 3.02
CA THR A 365 -17.15 4.26 1.89
C THR A 365 -16.55 2.86 1.98
N VAL A 366 -17.42 1.86 2.11
CA VAL A 366 -17.06 0.45 2.05
C VAL A 366 -17.46 -0.10 0.69
N HIS A 367 -16.53 -0.75 0.00
CA HIS A 367 -16.78 -1.40 -1.28
C HIS A 367 -17.03 -2.89 -1.08
N GLY A 368 -18.06 -3.40 -1.75
CA GLY A 368 -18.34 -4.84 -1.77
C GLY A 368 -17.40 -5.63 -2.69
N PRO A 369 -17.38 -6.96 -2.59
CA PRO A 369 -18.30 -7.78 -1.80
C PRO A 369 -17.92 -7.88 -0.31
N CYS A 370 -18.86 -7.64 0.60
CA CYS A 370 -18.67 -7.90 2.02
C CYS A 370 -20.01 -8.08 2.77
N THR A 371 -19.99 -8.78 3.91
CA THR A 371 -21.17 -9.07 4.74
C THR A 371 -20.97 -8.54 6.15
N ASN A 372 -21.99 -7.84 6.66
CA ASN A 372 -22.00 -7.26 8.00
C ASN A 372 -20.77 -6.40 8.34
N PRO A 373 -20.44 -5.39 7.51
CA PRO A 373 -19.27 -4.55 7.72
C PRO A 373 -19.43 -3.72 9.01
N TYR A 374 -18.33 -3.59 9.76
CA TYR A 374 -18.29 -2.73 10.94
C TYR A 374 -16.89 -2.13 11.16
N TRP A 375 -16.81 -1.10 11.98
CA TRP A 375 -15.54 -0.44 12.31
C TRP A 375 -15.54 0.14 13.72
N GLU A 376 -14.33 0.39 14.22
CA GLU A 376 -14.06 0.86 15.57
C GLU A 376 -13.04 1.99 15.55
N ILE A 377 -13.27 2.99 16.41
CA ILE A 377 -12.27 3.99 16.78
C ILE A 377 -11.66 3.56 18.11
N LEU A 378 -10.35 3.38 18.14
CA LEU A 378 -9.60 2.95 19.31
C LEU A 378 -8.61 4.01 19.77
N ASP A 379 -8.43 4.10 21.07
CA ASP A 379 -7.29 4.74 21.72
C ASP A 379 -6.48 3.64 22.41
N GLY A 380 -5.34 3.29 21.82
CA GLY A 380 -4.58 2.08 22.16
C GLY A 380 -5.44 0.81 21.98
N SER A 381 -5.76 0.14 23.09
CA SER A 381 -6.59 -1.07 23.11
C SER A 381 -8.05 -0.82 23.49
N LYS A 382 -8.44 0.43 23.78
CA LYS A 382 -9.78 0.77 24.23
C LYS A 382 -10.63 1.23 23.05
N VAL A 383 -11.77 0.58 22.82
CA VAL A 383 -12.77 1.05 21.87
C VAL A 383 -13.46 2.29 22.43
N LEU A 384 -13.35 3.41 21.72
CA LEU A 384 -14.01 4.68 22.04
C LEU A 384 -15.39 4.77 21.40
N GLN A 385 -15.48 4.39 20.13
CA GLN A 385 -16.69 4.43 19.30
C GLN A 385 -16.69 3.26 18.32
N SER A 386 -17.86 2.82 17.89
CA SER A 386 -18.05 1.82 16.85
C SER A 386 -19.33 2.07 16.06
N ASP A 387 -19.37 1.59 14.82
CA ASP A 387 -20.54 1.59 13.94
C ASP A 387 -20.47 0.35 13.04
N GLY A 388 -21.62 -0.08 12.52
CA GLY A 388 -21.73 -1.32 11.76
C GLY A 388 -23.15 -1.57 11.28
N TYR A 389 -23.28 -2.43 10.27
CA TYR A 389 -24.52 -2.61 9.53
C TYR A 389 -24.77 -4.09 9.27
N ASN A 390 -25.99 -4.55 9.51
CA ASN A 390 -26.44 -5.91 9.25
C ASN A 390 -26.91 -6.04 7.79
N ILE A 391 -25.98 -5.93 6.85
CA ILE A 391 -26.27 -5.89 5.41
C ILE A 391 -25.19 -6.61 4.60
N ASP A 392 -25.60 -7.19 3.47
CA ASP A 392 -24.69 -7.64 2.42
C ASP A 392 -24.46 -6.48 1.43
N VAL A 393 -23.20 -6.15 1.18
CA VAL A 393 -22.78 -5.21 0.13
C VAL A 393 -22.27 -6.05 -1.04
N PRO A 394 -23.03 -6.20 -2.15
CA PRO A 394 -22.62 -7.04 -3.27
C PRO A 394 -21.40 -6.49 -4.03
N GLU A 395 -20.80 -7.31 -4.88
CA GLU A 395 -19.70 -6.88 -5.75
C GLU A 395 -20.09 -5.67 -6.60
N GLY A 396 -19.20 -4.66 -6.62
CA GLY A 396 -19.42 -3.39 -7.33
C GLY A 396 -20.34 -2.39 -6.62
N TYR A 397 -21.03 -2.80 -5.55
CA TYR A 397 -21.81 -1.87 -4.72
C TYR A 397 -20.89 -1.15 -3.72
N ARG A 398 -21.36 -0.01 -3.23
CA ARG A 398 -20.70 0.75 -2.16
C ARG A 398 -21.68 1.17 -1.08
N LEU A 399 -21.32 0.91 0.17
CA LEU A 399 -22.00 1.42 1.36
C LEU A 399 -21.31 2.73 1.78
N VAL A 400 -22.05 3.84 1.77
CA VAL A 400 -21.58 5.16 2.15
C VAL A 400 -22.27 5.60 3.44
N VAL A 401 -21.47 5.86 4.47
CA VAL A 401 -21.93 6.29 5.80
C VAL A 401 -21.29 7.62 6.15
N SER A 402 -22.10 8.63 6.45
CA SER A 402 -21.62 9.97 6.75
C SER A 402 -22.10 10.43 8.11
N SER A 403 -21.17 10.83 8.99
CA SER A 403 -21.48 11.48 10.27
C SER A 403 -21.47 13.02 10.17
N VAL A 404 -21.28 13.58 8.98
CA VAL A 404 -21.38 15.03 8.75
C VAL A 404 -22.80 15.50 9.05
N VAL A 405 -23.00 16.35 10.06
CA VAL A 405 -24.34 16.72 10.59
C VAL A 405 -25.33 17.14 9.51
N GLN A 406 -24.91 17.98 8.55
CA GLN A 406 -25.79 18.48 7.47
C GLN A 406 -26.04 17.45 6.35
N LYS A 407 -25.23 16.39 6.30
CA LYS A 407 -25.23 15.37 5.25
C LYS A 407 -25.29 13.96 5.85
N GLN A 408 -25.80 13.82 7.07
CA GLN A 408 -25.82 12.55 7.80
C GLN A 408 -26.73 11.58 7.05
N ARG A 409 -26.17 10.44 6.65
CA ARG A 409 -26.86 9.48 5.78
C ARG A 409 -26.17 8.13 5.78
N VAL A 410 -26.94 7.12 5.39
CA VAL A 410 -26.46 5.76 5.11
C VAL A 410 -27.05 5.32 3.78
N LYS A 411 -26.20 5.12 2.78
CA LYS A 411 -26.63 4.81 1.42
C LYS A 411 -25.93 3.57 0.90
N LEU A 412 -26.69 2.66 0.30
CA LEU A 412 -26.15 1.63 -0.56
C LEU A 412 -26.29 2.10 -2.01
N ILE A 413 -25.18 2.18 -2.73
CA ILE A 413 -25.13 2.69 -4.10
C ILE A 413 -24.70 1.55 -5.03
N ALA A 414 -25.55 1.24 -6.01
CA ALA A 414 -25.32 0.22 -7.01
C ALA A 414 -24.34 0.69 -8.11
N PRO A 415 -23.76 -0.24 -8.91
CA PRO A 415 -22.86 0.11 -10.02
C PRO A 415 -23.48 1.03 -11.07
N ASP A 416 -24.80 0.98 -11.26
CA ASP A 416 -25.56 1.83 -12.18
C ASP A 416 -25.89 3.23 -11.61
N GLY A 417 -25.48 3.50 -10.36
CA GLY A 417 -25.74 4.74 -9.64
C GLY A 417 -27.05 4.77 -8.86
N THR A 418 -27.86 3.71 -8.89
CA THR A 418 -29.09 3.61 -8.09
C THR A 418 -28.76 3.71 -6.59
N ILE A 419 -29.49 4.55 -5.86
CA ILE A 419 -29.27 4.82 -4.44
C ILE A 419 -30.42 4.25 -3.62
N SER A 420 -30.08 3.45 -2.61
CA SER A 420 -31.02 2.94 -1.60
C SER A 420 -30.63 3.45 -0.22
N ASP A 421 -31.61 3.95 0.54
CA ASP A 421 -31.41 4.27 1.96
C ASP A 421 -31.45 2.96 2.77
N VAL A 422 -30.39 2.74 3.56
CA VAL A 422 -30.21 1.52 4.36
C VAL A 422 -29.94 1.83 5.83
N TYR A 423 -30.33 3.02 6.30
CA TYR A 423 -30.19 3.43 7.71
C TYR A 423 -30.78 2.38 8.67
N GLN A 424 -31.92 1.78 8.32
CA GLN A 424 -32.61 0.76 9.10
C GLN A 424 -31.78 -0.53 9.35
N GLN A 425 -30.70 -0.74 8.60
CA GLN A 425 -29.82 -1.90 8.76
C GLN A 425 -28.69 -1.65 9.77
N GLN A 426 -28.59 -0.44 10.33
CA GLN A 426 -27.56 -0.10 11.31
C GLN A 426 -27.71 -0.92 12.61
N ASP A 427 -26.59 -1.39 13.13
CA ASP A 427 -26.54 -2.10 14.40
C ASP A 427 -26.74 -1.13 15.57
N LEU A 428 -27.92 -1.17 16.18
CA LEU A 428 -28.28 -0.29 17.30
C LEU A 428 -27.54 -0.61 18.61
N SER A 429 -26.75 -1.70 18.67
CA SER A 429 -25.90 -2.00 19.83
C SER A 429 -24.59 -1.19 19.87
N LYS A 430 -24.25 -0.52 18.77
CA LYS A 430 -23.04 0.29 18.61
C LYS A 430 -23.31 1.79 18.87
N SER A 431 -22.25 2.60 18.92
CA SER A 431 -22.40 4.05 19.14
C SER A 431 -23.03 4.77 17.95
N ASN A 432 -22.80 4.27 16.73
CA ASN A 432 -23.34 4.76 15.46
C ASN A 432 -22.86 6.17 15.08
N PHE A 433 -22.68 6.41 13.76
CA PHE A 433 -22.17 7.68 13.24
C PHE A 433 -20.89 8.15 13.94
N VAL A 434 -19.85 7.30 13.87
CA VAL A 434 -18.57 7.61 14.51
C VAL A 434 -18.01 8.95 14.04
N THR A 435 -17.24 9.58 14.93
CA THR A 435 -16.45 10.77 14.66
C THR A 435 -15.00 10.49 15.03
N ILE A 436 -14.05 11.17 14.42
CA ILE A 436 -12.63 11.05 14.74
C ILE A 436 -12.32 11.99 15.91
N PRO A 437 -12.01 11.49 17.13
CA PRO A 437 -11.66 12.34 18.27
C PRO A 437 -10.42 13.19 17.99
N GLU A 438 -10.21 14.26 18.75
CA GLU A 438 -8.93 15.00 18.76
C GLU A 438 -7.79 14.09 19.25
N GLY A 439 -6.60 14.25 18.67
CA GLY A 439 -5.39 13.50 19.01
C GLY A 439 -5.19 12.21 18.20
N HIS A 440 -4.38 11.31 18.76
CA HIS A 440 -3.97 10.07 18.09
C HIS A 440 -5.00 8.97 18.34
N VAL A 441 -5.59 8.44 17.26
CA VAL A 441 -6.53 7.31 17.34
C VAL A 441 -6.27 6.29 16.23
N THR A 442 -6.76 5.07 16.43
CA THR A 442 -6.79 4.03 15.40
C THR A 442 -8.22 3.87 14.87
N LEU A 443 -8.41 3.97 13.56
CA LEU A 443 -9.65 3.52 12.89
C LEU A 443 -9.41 2.14 12.29
N ALA A 444 -10.13 1.13 12.77
CA ALA A 444 -10.02 -0.24 12.29
C ALA A 444 -11.34 -0.70 11.69
N PHE A 445 -11.30 -1.24 10.48
CA PHE A 445 -12.45 -1.84 9.82
C PHE A 445 -12.40 -3.36 9.88
N HIS A 446 -13.57 -3.97 9.79
CA HIS A 446 -13.78 -5.39 9.94
C HIS A 446 -14.87 -5.86 8.98
N ASN A 447 -14.66 -7.05 8.40
CA ASN A 447 -15.57 -7.64 7.41
C ASN A 447 -15.81 -6.69 6.23
N VAL A 448 -14.73 -6.09 5.73
CA VAL A 448 -14.74 -5.15 4.61
C VAL A 448 -13.71 -5.55 3.57
N GLY A 449 -13.98 -5.21 2.30
CA GLY A 449 -12.97 -5.20 1.24
C GLY A 449 -12.23 -3.86 1.20
N ASP A 450 -12.18 -3.24 0.01
CA ASP A 450 -11.67 -1.88 -0.14
C ASP A 450 -12.49 -0.91 0.71
N VAL A 451 -11.81 -0.03 1.43
CA VAL A 451 -12.44 1.07 2.17
C VAL A 451 -11.73 2.38 1.88
N SER A 452 -12.52 3.44 1.79
CA SER A 452 -11.99 4.80 1.82
C SER A 452 -12.76 5.62 2.84
N PHE A 453 -12.11 6.59 3.44
CA PHE A 453 -12.79 7.53 4.31
C PHE A 453 -12.21 8.92 4.15
N ASN A 454 -13.04 9.89 4.50
CA ASN A 454 -12.71 11.30 4.45
C ASN A 454 -13.23 11.97 5.72
N TYR A 455 -12.34 12.61 6.48
CA TYR A 455 -12.72 13.34 7.68
C TYR A 455 -12.29 14.80 7.61
N ARG A 456 -12.97 15.63 8.40
CA ARG A 456 -12.71 17.07 8.48
C ARG A 456 -11.87 17.39 9.70
N GLU A 457 -10.60 17.74 9.52
CA GLU A 457 -9.84 18.37 10.60
C GLU A 457 -10.37 19.79 10.80
N GLU A 458 -11.09 20.04 11.89
CA GLU A 458 -11.91 21.24 12.12
C GLU A 458 -11.25 22.20 13.11
N TYR A 459 -11.39 23.49 12.83
CA TYR A 459 -10.82 24.59 13.59
C TYR A 459 -11.90 25.64 13.79
N ILE A 460 -12.24 25.96 15.03
CA ILE A 460 -13.27 26.99 15.26
C ILE A 460 -12.74 28.39 14.87
N THR A 461 -11.43 28.60 14.94
CA THR A 461 -10.75 29.80 14.45
C THR A 461 -9.37 29.44 13.91
N VAL A 462 -8.82 30.29 13.02
CA VAL A 462 -7.52 30.12 12.36
C VAL A 462 -6.66 31.38 12.36
#